data_AF-A0A4Q7YTL8-F1
#
_entry.id   AF-A0A4Q7YTL8-F1
#
_cell.length_a   1.000
_cell.length_b   1.000
_cell.length_c   1.000
_cell.angle_alpha   90.00
_cell.angle_beta   90.00
_cell.angle_gamma   90.00
#
_symmetry.space_group_name_H-M   'P 1'
#
loop_
_entity.id
_entity.type
_entity.pdbx_description
1 polymer ?
#
loop_
_entity_poly.entity_id
_entity_poly.type
_entity_poly.pdbx_seq_one_letter_code
_entity_poly.pdbx_strand_id
1 'polypeptide(L)' 'MSTHCCERMTLLLNDGEGAAIIYNSKFDEYGIPVLDGGSSYITLEFCPWCGAKLPPSKRDEYFGRLEG' A
#
# COMPACT_ATOMS: atom_id res chain seq x y z
N MET A 1 4.74 -18.82 -3.21
CA MET A 1 4.76 -17.82 -2.12
C MET A 1 4.17 -16.55 -2.69
N SER A 2 3.22 -15.91 -2.00
CA SER A 2 2.66 -14.63 -2.43
C SER A 2 3.65 -13.51 -2.09
N THR A 3 3.93 -12.60 -3.03
CA THR A 3 4.81 -11.44 -2.83
C THR A 3 4.18 -10.42 -1.88
N HIS A 4 2.84 -10.38 -1.85
CA HIS A 4 2.04 -9.55 -0.96
C HIS A 4 1.30 -10.42 0.07
N CYS A 5 0.42 -9.81 0.86
CA CYS A 5 -0.28 -10.48 1.95
C CYS A 5 -1.01 -11.78 1.53
N CYS A 6 -1.66 -11.79 0.36
CA CYS A 6 -2.32 -12.97 -0.20
C CYS A 6 -2.36 -12.95 -1.73
N GLU A 7 -2.76 -14.07 -2.34
CA GLU A 7 -2.81 -14.21 -3.80
C GLU A 7 -3.70 -13.16 -4.47
N ARG A 8 -4.90 -12.89 -3.93
CA ARG A 8 -5.81 -11.87 -4.46
C ARG A 8 -5.20 -10.48 -4.48
N MET A 9 -4.45 -10.15 -3.43
CA MET A 9 -3.77 -8.88 -3.31
C MET A 9 -2.61 -8.76 -4.32
N THR A 10 -1.89 -9.85 -4.56
CA THR A 10 -0.85 -9.90 -5.59
C THR A 10 -1.44 -9.74 -7.00
N LEU A 11 -2.56 -10.41 -7.28
CA LEU A 11 -3.24 -10.32 -8.57
C LEU A 11 -3.69 -8.89 -8.86
N LEU A 12 -4.34 -8.23 -7.90
CA LEU A 12 -4.85 -6.86 -8.10
C LEU A 12 -3.73 -5.82 -8.23
N LEU A 13 -2.64 -5.94 -7.47
CA LEU A 13 -1.50 -5.01 -7.60
C LEU A 13 -0.77 -5.15 -8.94
N ASN A 14 -0.92 -6.30 -9.62
CA ASN A 14 -0.34 -6.54 -10.94
C ASN A 14 -1.28 -6.15 -12.09
N ASP A 15 -2.48 -5.64 -11.81
CA ASP A 15 -3.49 -5.25 -12.81
C ASP A 15 -3.17 -3.92 -13.52
N GLY A 16 -1.99 -3.34 -13.27
CA GLY A 16 -1.50 -2.14 -13.95
C GLY A 16 -2.36 -0.91 -13.66
N GLU A 17 -2.74 -0.18 -14.71
CA GLU A 17 -3.50 1.09 -14.60
C GLU A 17 -4.93 0.92 -14.03
N GLY A 18 -5.42 -0.32 -13.87
CA GLY A 18 -6.73 -0.64 -13.30
C GLY A 18 -6.71 -1.07 -11.83
N ALA A 19 -5.54 -1.11 -11.19
CA ALA A 19 -5.42 -1.63 -9.83
C ALA A 19 -6.23 -0.80 -8.81
N ALA A 20 -7.20 -1.46 -8.15
CA ALA A 20 -8.05 -0.81 -7.13
C ALA A 20 -7.29 -0.39 -5.87
N ILE A 21 -6.08 -0.91 -5.68
CA ILE A 21 -5.15 -0.53 -4.63
C ILE A 21 -3.77 -0.31 -5.21
N ILE A 22 -2.95 0.45 -4.50
CA ILE A 22 -1.54 0.66 -4.80
C ILE A 22 -0.68 0.15 -3.64
N TYR A 23 0.59 -0.11 -3.94
CA TYR A 23 1.63 -0.34 -2.94
C TYR A 23 2.71 0.72 -3.05
N ASN A 24 2.92 1.46 -1.97
CA ASN A 24 3.96 2.46 -1.85
C ASN A 24 5.17 1.86 -1.13
N SER A 25 6.15 1.41 -1.91
CA SER A 25 7.37 0.77 -1.39
C SER A 25 8.26 1.68 -0.55
N LYS A 26 8.13 3.00 -0.70
CA LYS A 26 8.91 3.99 0.08
C LYS A 26 8.49 4.01 1.55
N PHE A 27 7.19 3.85 1.80
CA PHE A 27 6.62 3.87 3.15
C PHE A 27 6.16 2.48 3.62
N ASP A 28 6.28 1.45 2.79
CA ASP A 28 5.73 0.11 3.06
C ASP A 28 4.22 0.16 3.35
N GLU A 29 3.50 0.95 2.54
CA GLU A 29 2.08 1.23 2.72
C GLU A 29 1.26 0.65 1.56
N TYR A 30 0.11 0.07 1.89
CA TYR A 30 -0.94 -0.22 0.92
C TYR A 30 -2.01 0.86 1.03
N GLY A 31 -2.62 1.21 -0.10
CA GLY A 31 -3.66 2.24 -0.08
C GLY A 31 -4.60 2.20 -1.27
N ILE A 32 -5.71 2.92 -1.14
CA ILE A 32 -6.65 3.17 -2.22
C ILE A 32 -6.30 4.53 -2.83
N PRO A 33 -5.94 4.62 -4.13
CA PRO A 33 -5.59 5.89 -4.74
C PRO A 33 -6.77 6.85 -4.71
N VAL A 34 -6.52 8.10 -4.32
CA VAL A 34 -7.50 9.19 -4.48
C VAL A 34 -7.33 9.74 -5.89
N LEU A 35 -8.40 9.76 -6.67
CA LEU A 35 -8.38 10.19 -8.07
C LEU A 35 -8.44 11.73 -8.19
N ASP A 36 -7.54 12.42 -7.48
CA ASP A 36 -7.41 13.88 -7.46
C ASP A 36 -6.36 14.42 -8.45
N GLY A 37 -5.74 13.53 -9.23
CA GLY A 37 -4.62 13.84 -10.13
C GLY A 37 -3.26 13.96 -9.43
N GLY A 38 -3.21 13.72 -8.11
CA GLY A 38 -2.00 13.70 -7.30
C GLY A 38 -1.52 12.28 -6.97
N SER A 39 -0.74 12.17 -5.89
CA SER A 39 -0.24 10.90 -5.34
C SER A 39 -0.89 10.55 -4.00
N SER A 40 -2.02 11.18 -3.70
CA SER A 40 -2.81 10.97 -2.49
C SER A 40 -3.43 9.57 -2.49
N TYR A 41 -3.49 8.94 -1.32
CA TYR A 41 -4.19 7.66 -1.13
C TYR A 41 -4.66 7.51 0.31
N ILE A 42 -5.67 6.68 0.50
CA ILE A 42 -6.17 6.26 1.81
C ILE A 42 -5.42 5.01 2.23
N THR A 43 -4.66 5.06 3.33
CA THR A 43 -3.86 3.93 3.82
C THR A 43 -4.76 2.79 4.33
N LEU A 44 -4.35 1.54 4.06
CA LEU A 44 -5.01 0.33 4.52
C LEU A 44 -4.23 -0.30 5.68
N GLU A 45 -4.91 -0.59 6.78
CA GLU A 45 -4.33 -1.31 7.92
C GLU A 45 -4.53 -2.83 7.84
N PHE A 46 -5.51 -3.28 7.05
CA PHE A 46 -5.87 -4.68 6.88
C PHE A 46 -6.03 -5.01 5.39
N CYS A 47 -5.70 -6.25 5.03
CA CYS A 47 -5.90 -6.76 3.69
C CYS A 47 -7.40 -6.84 3.36
N PRO A 48 -7.89 -6.17 2.30
CA PRO A 48 -9.32 -6.19 1.94
C PRO A 48 -9.88 -7.57 1.59
N TRP A 49 -9.02 -8.56 1.31
CA TRP A 49 -9.45 -9.88 0.84
C TRP A 49 -9.35 -11.00 1.86
N CYS A 50 -8.36 -10.97 2.75
CA CYS A 50 -8.19 -12.02 3.76
C CYS A 50 -8.30 -11.49 5.20
N GLY A 51 -8.42 -10.18 5.40
CA GLY A 51 -8.57 -9.55 6.71
C GLY A 51 -7.31 -9.57 7.59
N ALA A 52 -6.18 -10.06 7.09
CA ALA A 52 -4.93 -10.05 7.86
C ALA A 52 -4.43 -8.60 8.05
N LYS A 53 -3.87 -8.33 9.24
CA LYS A 53 -3.23 -7.04 9.55
C LYS A 53 -1.99 -6.86 8.68
N LEU A 54 -1.87 -5.69 8.06
CA LEU A 54 -0.75 -5.34 7.20
C LEU A 54 0.45 -4.84 8.04
N PRO A 55 1.67 -4.85 7.48
CA PRO A 55 2.82 -4.24 8.13
C PRO A 55 2.56 -2.77 8.49
N PRO A 56 3.12 -2.27 9.59
CA PRO A 56 2.99 -0.87 9.95
C PRO A 56 3.72 0.02 8.94
N SER A 57 3.19 1.21 8.72
CA SER A 57 3.82 2.24 7.89
C SER A 57 5.22 2.61 8.42
N LYS A 58 6.16 2.81 7.49
CA LYS A 58 7.50 3.37 7.73
C LYS A 58 7.56 4.87 7.44
N ARG A 59 6.43 5.55 7.26
CA ARG A 59 6.39 6.97 6.92
C ARG A 59 7.05 7.85 7.97
N ASP A 60 6.76 7.60 9.24
CA ASP A 60 7.34 8.36 10.34
C ASP A 60 8.86 8.15 10.43
N GLU A 61 9.34 6.90 10.23
CA GLU A 61 10.76 6.58 10.14
C GLU A 61 11.42 7.30 8.95
N TYR A 62 10.74 7.33 7.80
CA TYR A 62 11.25 7.98 6.60
C TYR A 62 11.46 9.48 6.80
N PHE A 63 10.46 10.19 7.32
CA PHE A 63 10.57 11.63 7.53
C PHE A 63 11.45 11.99 8.73
N GLY A 64 11.41 11.22 9.81
CA GLY A 64 12.29 11.43 10.96
C GLY A 64 13.78 11.30 10.62
N ARG A 65 14.15 10.53 9.58
CA ARG A 65 15.53 10.45 9.07
C ARG A 65 15.98 11.62 8.21
N LEU A 66 15.05 12.42 7.66
CA LEU A 66 15.36 13.56 6.81
C LEU A 66 15.51 14.87 7.59
N GLU A 67 15.05 14.89 8.84
CA GLU A 67 15.08 16.07 9.72
C GLU A 67 16.30 16.09 10.68
N GLY A 68 17.21 15.11 10.59
CA GLY A 68 18.43 15.01 11.41
C GLY A 68 19.71 15.18 10.60
#